data_AF-A0A7V9DLR0-F1
#
_entry.id   AF-A0A7V9DLR0-F1
#
_cell.length_a   1.000
_cell.length_b   1.000
_cell.length_c   1.000
_cell.angle_alpha   90.00
_cell.angle_beta   90.00
_cell.angle_gamma   90.00
#
_symmetry.space_group_name_H-M   'P 1'
#
loop_
_entity.id
_entity.type
_entity.pdbx_description
1 polymer ?
#
loop_
_entity_poly.entity_id
_entity_poly.type
_entity_poly.pdbx_seq_one_letter_code
_entity_poly.pdbx_strand_id
1 'polypeptide(L)' 'MSEHEVRFERLVDATVEEAFQAWNDADARVRWHKAEDHWTVEASTDLRVGGGWRVACGPSADEPYVEDGVFEVVDPPHRV' A
#
# COMPACT_ATOMS: atom_id res chain seq x y z
N MET A 1 -12.36 -3.68 -22.98
CA MET A 1 -11.46 -4.03 -21.85
C MET A 1 -11.75 -5.47 -21.51
N SER A 2 -10.76 -6.36 -21.61
CA SER A 2 -10.94 -7.75 -21.13
C SER A 2 -10.76 -7.74 -19.62
N GLU A 3 -11.76 -8.25 -18.90
CA GLU A 3 -11.69 -8.39 -17.46
C GLU A 3 -10.82 -9.61 -17.13
N HIS A 4 -9.83 -9.40 -16.26
CA HIS A 4 -8.96 -10.46 -15.76
C HIS A 4 -8.94 -10.35 -14.25
N GLU A 5 -9.24 -11.45 -13.56
CA GLU A 5 -9.21 -11.53 -12.10
C GLU A 5 -7.91 -12.20 -11.63
N VAL A 6 -7.27 -11.62 -10.62
CA VAL A 6 -6.10 -12.19 -9.96
C VAL A 6 -6.38 -12.27 -8.46
N ARG A 7 -6.17 -13.45 -7.88
CA ARG A 7 -6.30 -13.71 -6.44
C ARG A 7 -4.97 -14.13 -5.84
N PHE A 8 -4.63 -13.57 -4.69
CA PHE A 8 -3.40 -13.87 -3.96
C PHE A 8 -3.68 -14.03 -2.46
N GLU A 9 -3.03 -15.01 -1.84
CA GLU A 9 -3.15 -15.31 -0.42
C GLU A 9 -1.75 -15.59 0.17
N ARG A 10 -1.49 -15.04 1.35
CA ARG A 10 -0.26 -15.28 2.13
C ARG A 10 -0.63 -15.50 3.59
N LEU A 11 0.04 -16.46 4.21
CA LEU A 11 0.09 -16.56 5.67
C LEU A 11 1.29 -15.76 6.16
N VAL A 12 1.07 -14.87 7.12
CA VAL A 12 2.11 -14.05 7.76
C VAL A 12 2.08 -14.27 9.27
N ASP A 13 3.24 -14.26 9.90
CA ASP A 13 3.39 -14.39 11.36
C ASP A 13 3.20 -13.02 12.03
N ALA A 14 1.95 -12.55 12.04
CA ALA A 14 1.54 -11.29 12.62
C ALA A 14 0.06 -11.37 13.04
N THR A 15 -0.34 -10.52 13.98
CA THR A 15 -1.77 -10.32 14.28
C THR A 15 -2.49 -9.63 13.12
N VAL A 16 -3.82 -9.73 13.07
CA VAL A 16 -4.62 -9.08 12.01
C VAL A 16 -4.49 -7.55 12.09
N GLU A 17 -4.38 -7.00 13.29
CA GLU A 17 -4.18 -5.57 13.53
C GLU A 17 -2.81 -5.11 13.00
N GLU A 18 -1.74 -5.85 13.28
CA GLU A 18 -0.40 -5.54 12.77
C GLU A 18 -0.34 -5.60 11.24
N ALA A 19 -0.94 -6.63 10.64
CA ALA A 19 -1.00 -6.77 9.19
C ALA A 19 -1.80 -5.63 8.56
N PHE A 20 -2.96 -5.29 9.12
CA PHE A 20 -3.79 -4.19 8.63
C PHE A 20 -3.08 -2.84 8.71
N GLN A 21 -2.41 -2.56 9.84
CA GLN A 21 -1.62 -1.34 10.01
C GLN A 21 -0.45 -1.30 9.04
N ALA A 22 0.31 -2.40 8.91
CA ALA A 22 1.45 -2.46 8.00
C ALA A 22 1.06 -2.21 6.53
N TRP A 23 -0.15 -2.65 6.14
CA TRP A 23 -0.64 -2.48 4.78
C TRP A 23 -1.09 -1.05 4.47
N ASN A 24 -1.73 -0.38 5.43
CA ASN A 24 -2.45 0.88 5.18
C ASN A 24 -1.73 2.13 5.71
N ASP A 25 -0.90 2.02 6.75
CA ASP A 25 -0.16 3.15 7.30
C ASP A 25 0.93 3.66 6.34
N ALA A 26 1.07 4.98 6.21
CA ALA A 26 2.01 5.59 5.27
C ALA A 26 3.47 5.26 5.64
N ASP A 27 3.83 5.37 6.92
CA ASP A 27 5.20 5.10 7.37
C ASP A 27 5.55 3.62 7.22
N ALA A 28 4.59 2.71 7.44
CA ALA A 28 4.75 1.30 7.16
C ALA A 28 4.96 1.01 5.68
N ARG A 29 4.17 1.63 4.80
CA ARG A 29 4.29 1.48 3.35
C ARG A 29 5.64 1.93 2.81
N VAL A 30 6.21 3.01 3.35
CA VAL A 30 7.59 3.44 3.03
C VAL A 30 8.59 2.30 3.26
N ARG A 31 8.42 1.51 4.34
CA ARG A 31 9.35 0.42 4.68
C ARG A 31 9.22 -0.78 3.76
N TRP A 32 8.00 -1.22 3.44
CA TRP A 32 7.81 -2.48 2.71
C TRP A 32 7.72 -2.34 1.18
N HIS A 33 7.35 -1.17 0.63
CA HIS A 33 7.37 -0.93 -0.83
C HIS A 33 8.79 -0.82 -1.41
N LYS A 34 9.80 -0.79 -0.56
CA LYS A 34 11.19 -0.66 -0.97
C LYS A 34 11.70 -1.99 -1.52
N ALA A 35 11.62 -2.16 -2.85
CA ALA A 35 12.06 -3.39 -3.51
C ALA A 35 13.58 -3.61 -3.43
N GLU A 36 14.37 -2.53 -3.38
CA GLU A 36 15.83 -2.55 -3.28
C GLU A 36 16.33 -1.50 -2.28
N ASP A 37 17.47 -1.76 -1.62
CA ASP A 37 18.02 -0.89 -0.57
C ASP A 37 18.34 0.55 -1.02
N HIS A 38 18.54 0.77 -2.33
CA HIS A 38 18.82 2.08 -2.89
C HIS A 38 17.58 2.83 -3.37
N TRP A 39 16.39 2.20 -3.36
CA TRP A 39 15.18 2.87 -3.82
C TRP A 39 14.70 3.95 -2.86
N THR A 40 14.18 5.03 -3.44
CA THR A 40 13.41 6.05 -2.73
C THR A 40 11.95 5.60 -2.68
N VAL A 41 11.29 5.84 -1.54
CA VAL A 41 9.86 5.58 -1.38
C VAL A 41 9.23 6.73 -0.61
N GLU A 42 8.19 7.32 -1.16
CA GLU A 42 7.31 8.27 -0.50
C GLU A 42 5.90 7.69 -0.49
N ALA A 43 5.20 7.79 0.63
CA ALA A 43 3.83 7.30 0.75
C ALA A 43 2.94 8.30 1.49
N SER A 44 1.67 8.33 1.11
CA SER A 44 0.62 9.02 1.85
C SER A 44 -0.64 8.16 1.88
N THR A 45 -1.36 8.24 3.00
CA THR A 45 -2.63 7.54 3.21
C THR A 45 -3.58 8.44 3.99
N ASP A 46 -4.78 8.68 3.47
CA ASP A 46 -5.93 9.19 4.19
C ASP A 46 -6.91 8.02 4.41
N LEU A 47 -6.76 7.30 5.53
CA LEU A 47 -7.47 6.03 5.77
C LEU A 47 -8.91 6.26 6.23
N ARG A 48 -9.78 6.58 5.26
CA ARG A 48 -11.23 6.70 5.42
C ARG A 48 -11.89 6.43 4.07
N VAL A 49 -13.18 6.11 4.07
CA VAL A 49 -13.94 6.00 2.81
C VAL A 49 -13.86 7.32 2.03
N GLY A 50 -13.52 7.23 0.75
CA GLY A 50 -13.25 8.37 -0.13
C GLY A 50 -11.91 9.08 0.12
N GLY A 51 -11.10 8.58 1.06
CA GLY A 51 -9.74 9.04 1.28
C GLY A 51 -8.77 8.43 0.26
N GLY A 52 -7.79 9.22 -0.16
CA GLY A 52 -6.80 8.80 -1.15
C GLY A 52 -5.59 8.14 -0.52
N TRP A 53 -4.92 7.31 -1.30
CA TRP A 53 -3.58 6.84 -0.99
C TRP A 53 -2.67 6.99 -2.21
N ARG A 54 -1.38 7.16 -1.95
CA ARG A 54 -0.36 7.28 -3.00
C ARG A 54 0.96 6.69 -2.51
N VAL A 55 1.66 6.01 -3.41
CA VAL A 55 3.07 5.63 -3.24
C VAL A 55 3.84 6.05 -4.49
N ALA A 56 4.96 6.72 -4.28
CA ALA A 56 5.95 6.99 -5.31
C ALA A 56 7.23 6.23 -4.94
N CYS A 57 7.67 5.30 -5.78
CA CYS A 57 8.83 4.46 -5.50
C CYS A 57 9.72 4.26 -6.73
N GLY A 58 10.99 3.97 -6.52
CA GLY A 58 11.91 3.64 -7.62
C GLY A 58 13.37 3.99 -7.34
N PRO A 59 14.25 3.82 -8.32
CA PRO A 59 15.68 4.08 -8.18
C PRO A 59 16.04 5.57 -8.06
N SER A 60 15.12 6.47 -8.42
CA SER A 60 15.29 7.93 -8.30
C SER A 60 13.97 8.60 -7.95
N ALA A 61 14.03 9.68 -7.17
CA ALA A 61 12.88 10.53 -6.86
C ALA A 61 12.46 11.41 -8.05
N ASP A 62 13.33 11.60 -9.04
CA ASP A 62 13.03 12.45 -10.22
C ASP A 62 12.06 11.78 -11.20
N GLU A 63 12.12 10.44 -11.30
CA GLU A 63 11.28 9.63 -12.18
C GLU A 63 10.74 8.39 -11.43
N PRO A 64 9.83 8.58 -10.45
CA PRO A 64 9.29 7.47 -9.68
C PRO A 64 8.21 6.72 -10.45
N TYR A 65 8.07 5.43 -10.15
CA TYR A 65 6.84 4.69 -10.39
C TYR A 65 5.80 5.17 -9.39
N VAL A 66 4.58 5.42 -9.87
CA VAL A 66 3.50 5.97 -9.05
C VAL A 66 2.34 5.01 -9.04
N GLU A 67 1.89 4.70 -7.83
CA GLU A 67 0.66 3.97 -7.56
C GLU A 67 -0.25 4.85 -6.70
N ASP A 68 -1.52 4.94 -7.06
CA ASP A 68 -2.51 5.69 -6.29
C ASP A 68 -3.90 5.07 -6.41
N GLY A 69 -4.75 5.43 -5.45
CA GLY A 69 -6.12 4.96 -5.40
C GLY A 69 -6.94 5.66 -4.34
N VAL A 70 -8.21 5.25 -4.24
CA VAL A 70 -9.18 5.77 -3.27
C VAL A 70 -9.77 4.59 -2.52
N PHE A 71 -9.88 4.70 -1.20
CA PHE A 71 -10.54 3.69 -0.39
C PHE A 71 -12.06 3.73 -0.61
N GLU A 72 -12.62 2.68 -1.17
CA GLU A 72 -14.06 2.53 -1.35
C GLU A 72 -14.74 1.99 -0.08
N VAL A 73 -14.01 1.17 0.67
CA VAL A 73 -14.45 0.57 1.95
C VAL A 73 -13.32 0.74 2.96
N VAL A 74 -13.66 0.95 4.23
CA VAL A 74 -12.70 0.87 5.34
C VAL A 74 -13.43 0.22 6.51
N ASP A 75 -13.09 -1.03 6.80
CA ASP A 75 -13.64 -1.83 7.90
C ASP A 75 -12.49 -2.52 8.66
N PRO A 76 -11.82 -1.79 9.56
CA PRO A 76 -10.64 -2.30 10.25
C PRO A 76 -10.99 -3.43 11.22
N PRO A 77 -10.13 -4.44 11.38
CA PRO A 77 -8.86 -4.64 10.68
C PRO A 77 -8.99 -5.58 9.45
N HIS A 78 -10.19 -5.76 8.89
CA HIS A 78 -10.47 -6.89 7.99
C HIS A 78 -10.56 -6.51 6.52
N ARG A 79 -10.87 -5.25 6.18
CA ARG A 79 -11.09 -4.86 4.79
C ARG A 79 -10.80 -3.38 4.52
N VAL A 80 -10.22 -3.14 3.34
CA VAL A 80 -10.04 -1.84 2.68
C VAL A 80 -10.39 -1.96 1.20
#